data_AF-A0A1T1HEZ6-F1
#
_entry.id   AF-A0A1T1HEZ6-F1
#
_cell.length_a   1.000
_cell.length_b   1.000
_cell.length_c   1.000
_cell.angle_alpha   90.00
_cell.angle_beta   90.00
_cell.angle_gamma   90.00
#
_symmetry.space_group_name_H-M   'P 1'
#
loop_
_entity.id
_entity.type
_entity.pdbx_description
1 polymer ?
#
loop_
_entity_poly.entity_id
_entity_poly.type
_entity_poly.pdbx_seq_one_letter_code
_entity_poly.pdbx_strand_id
1 'polypeptide(L)'
;MSSEPVTSRKDVSGKGATRRAEPRQPLFLQVRSELLALLPETLSYSARLFIGFSLLTLISSLLVVYAAYENRLAYAALQNLEKRQRHYDVEWGQLLLERSTLASPSRIESIARKSLQMRQIQPESIQVLNASQIRAEQSRSVTTGSLASKAVTSPLATDSSVKADN
;
A
#
# COMPACT_ATOMS: atom_id res chain seq x y z
N MET A 1 -1.87 127.41 -42.71
CA MET A 1 -0.96 126.31 -43.10
C MET A 1 -1.14 125.19 -42.09
N SER A 2 -1.51 124.01 -42.60
CA SER A 2 -1.49 122.67 -41.99
C SER A 2 -2.27 122.45 -40.68
N SER A 3 -3.13 121.44 -40.53
CA SER A 3 -3.46 120.30 -41.40
C SER A 3 -4.65 119.56 -40.76
N GLU A 4 -5.41 118.89 -41.62
CA GLU A 4 -6.63 118.11 -41.43
C GLU A 4 -6.63 116.99 -40.35
N PRO A 5 -7.82 116.46 -40.00
CA PRO A 5 -8.05 115.38 -39.04
C PRO A 5 -7.83 113.98 -39.67
N VAL A 6 -8.25 112.90 -38.97
CA VAL A 6 -8.17 111.46 -39.34
C VAL A 6 -6.96 110.79 -38.68
N THR A 7 -7.15 109.90 -37.70
CA THR A 7 -7.32 108.48 -38.00
C THR A 7 -8.01 107.74 -36.85
N SER A 8 -9.16 107.17 -37.19
CA SER A 8 -9.81 106.07 -36.51
C SER A 8 -8.86 104.88 -36.41
N ARG A 9 -8.37 104.56 -35.20
CA ARG A 9 -7.69 103.30 -34.91
C ARG A 9 -8.61 102.40 -34.09
N LYS A 10 -9.19 101.44 -34.79
CA LYS A 10 -10.01 100.36 -34.25
C LYS A 10 -9.05 99.23 -33.92
N ASP A 11 -8.61 99.18 -32.67
CA ASP A 11 -7.59 98.24 -32.24
C ASP A 11 -8.27 96.95 -31.80
N VAL A 12 -8.09 96.01 -32.71
CA VAL A 12 -8.56 94.64 -32.75
C VAL A 12 -8.35 93.93 -31.41
N SER A 13 -9.45 93.35 -30.92
CA SER A 13 -9.54 92.36 -29.85
C SER A 13 -8.38 91.36 -29.94
N GLY A 14 -7.41 91.52 -29.04
CA GLY A 14 -6.36 90.55 -28.75
C GLY A 14 -6.95 89.33 -28.05
N LYS A 15 -7.69 88.50 -28.79
CA LYS A 15 -8.08 87.16 -28.33
C LYS A 15 -6.87 86.25 -28.53
N GLY A 16 -5.98 86.28 -27.55
CA GLY A 16 -4.88 85.34 -27.42
C GLY A 16 -5.44 83.92 -27.37
N ALA A 17 -5.50 83.27 -28.54
CA ALA A 17 -5.73 81.84 -28.66
C ALA A 17 -4.45 81.10 -28.29
N THR A 18 -4.05 81.18 -27.00
CA THR A 18 -3.11 80.26 -26.41
C THR A 18 -3.86 78.98 -26.09
N ARG A 19 -4.17 78.19 -27.13
CA ARG A 19 -4.61 76.79 -26.97
C ARG A 19 -3.39 75.99 -26.53
N ARG A 20 -3.01 76.15 -25.27
CA ARG A 20 -2.02 75.29 -24.61
C ARG A 20 -2.62 73.89 -24.62
N ALA A 21 -2.02 73.00 -25.39
CA ALA A 21 -2.34 71.58 -25.33
C ALA A 21 -2.12 71.13 -23.88
N GLU A 22 -3.21 70.86 -23.17
CA GLU A 22 -3.22 70.02 -21.99
C GLU A 22 -2.53 68.70 -22.36
N PRO A 23 -1.38 68.34 -21.76
CA PRO A 23 -0.90 66.99 -21.91
C PRO A 23 -1.93 66.10 -21.19
N ARG A 24 -2.75 65.39 -21.96
CA ARG A 24 -3.56 64.26 -21.46
C ARG A 24 -2.61 63.27 -20.80
N GLN A 25 -2.42 63.42 -19.50
CA GLN A 25 -1.69 62.46 -18.69
C GLN A 25 -2.50 61.16 -18.74
N PRO A 26 -1.88 60.01 -19.08
CA PRO A 26 -2.61 58.76 -19.13
C PRO A 26 -3.03 58.40 -17.70
N LEU A 27 -4.34 58.28 -17.47
CA LEU A 27 -4.96 57.88 -16.20
C LEU A 27 -4.24 56.69 -15.56
N PHE A 28 -3.68 55.79 -16.37
CA PHE A 28 -2.93 54.63 -15.92
C PHE A 28 -1.67 54.98 -15.13
N LEU A 29 -0.95 56.06 -15.45
CA LEU A 29 0.20 56.49 -14.66
C LEU A 29 -0.23 57.12 -13.33
N GLN A 30 -1.37 57.81 -13.33
CA GLN A 30 -1.97 58.41 -12.14
C GLN A 30 -2.50 57.35 -11.17
N VAL A 31 -3.19 56.33 -11.71
CA VAL A 31 -3.59 55.14 -10.95
C VAL A 31 -2.37 54.39 -10.45
N ARG A 32 -1.28 54.31 -11.23
CA ARG A 32 -0.05 53.66 -10.77
C ARG A 32 0.61 54.41 -9.61
N SER A 33 0.63 55.73 -9.61
CA SER A 33 1.18 56.52 -8.49
C SER A 33 0.29 56.49 -7.25
N GLU A 34 -1.03 56.45 -7.40
CA GLU A 34 -1.98 56.26 -6.28
C GLU A 34 -1.94 54.81 -5.74
N LEU A 35 -1.75 53.82 -6.62
CA LEU A 35 -1.57 52.41 -6.26
C LEU A 35 -0.20 52.15 -5.61
N LEU A 36 0.85 52.88 -6.03
CA LEU A 36 2.12 52.90 -5.31
C LEU A 36 2.07 53.73 -4.03
N ALA A 37 1.18 54.74 -3.92
CA ALA A 37 0.95 55.48 -2.67
C ALA A 37 0.23 54.63 -1.61
N LEU A 38 -0.54 53.62 -2.03
CA LEU A 38 -1.05 52.55 -1.19
C LEU A 38 0.04 51.57 -0.70
N LEU A 39 1.28 51.71 -1.18
CA LEU A 39 2.46 51.01 -0.64
C LEU A 39 3.26 52.02 0.22
N PRO A 40 2.87 52.25 1.49
CA PRO A 40 3.40 53.34 2.29
C PRO A 40 4.91 53.19 2.57
N GLU A 41 5.68 54.18 2.12
CA GLU A 41 7.13 54.35 2.34
C GLU A 41 7.53 54.64 3.81
N THR A 42 6.58 54.65 4.76
CA THR A 42 6.86 54.85 6.20
C THR A 42 6.41 53.67 7.05
N LEU A 43 6.49 52.46 6.51
CA LEU A 43 6.06 51.27 7.24
C LEU A 43 7.10 50.90 8.32
N SER A 44 6.76 51.24 9.57
CA SER A 44 7.47 50.83 10.79
C SER A 44 7.88 49.35 10.70
N TYR A 45 9.07 49.01 11.19
CA TYR A 45 9.61 47.64 11.15
C TYR A 45 8.62 46.61 11.72
N SER A 46 7.85 47.02 12.73
CA SER A 46 6.77 46.20 13.31
C SER A 46 5.67 45.88 12.29
N ALA A 47 5.24 46.82 11.46
CA ALA A 47 4.20 46.59 10.46
C ALA A 47 4.65 45.64 9.33
N ARG A 48 5.94 45.68 8.95
CA ARG A 48 6.53 44.69 8.02
C ARG A 48 6.49 43.28 8.61
N LEU A 49 6.81 43.15 9.91
CA LEU A 49 6.71 41.86 10.62
C LEU A 49 5.27 41.37 10.71
N PHE A 50 4.31 42.26 11.03
CA PHE A 50 2.89 41.89 11.10
C PHE A 50 2.36 41.38 9.76
N ILE A 51 2.69 42.06 8.65
CA ILE A 51 2.30 41.64 7.31
C ILE A 51 2.95 40.30 6.94
N GLY A 52 4.25 40.14 7.20
CA GLY A 52 4.95 38.88 6.97
C GLY A 52 4.35 37.72 7.77
N PHE A 53 4.05 37.94 9.04
CA PHE A 53 3.44 36.94 9.92
C PHE A 53 2.02 36.57 9.47
N SER A 54 1.21 37.56 9.08
CA SER A 54 -0.12 37.32 8.52
C SER A 54 -0.04 36.46 7.26
N LEU A 55 0.88 36.79 6.34
CA LEU A 55 1.08 36.01 5.11
C LEU A 55 1.57 34.59 5.40
N LEU A 56 2.50 34.43 6.35
CA LEU A 56 3.01 33.13 6.76
C LEU A 56 1.90 32.26 7.36
N THR A 57 1.01 32.84 8.16
CA THR A 57 -0.11 32.13 8.77
C THR A 57 -1.15 31.71 7.73
N LEU A 58 -1.42 32.57 6.74
CA LEU A 58 -2.28 32.23 5.59
C LEU A 58 -1.72 31.05 4.80
N ILE A 59 -0.42 31.09 4.48
CA ILE A 59 0.27 30.00 3.78
C ILE A 59 0.23 28.71 4.61
N SER A 60 0.50 28.80 5.91
CA SER A 60 0.43 27.67 6.84
C SER A 60 -0.96 27.04 6.86
N SER A 61 -2.02 27.86 6.96
CA SER A 61 -3.40 27.38 6.94
C SER A 61 -3.72 26.63 5.64
N LEU A 62 -3.33 27.17 4.48
CA LEU A 62 -3.50 26.49 3.20
C LEU A 62 -2.70 25.17 3.13
N LEU A 63 -1.47 25.15 3.63
CA LEU A 63 -0.64 23.95 3.67
C LEU A 63 -1.29 22.84 4.50
N VAL A 64 -1.84 23.19 5.66
CA VAL A 64 -2.52 22.22 6.53
C VAL A 64 -3.76 21.65 5.84
N VAL A 65 -4.56 22.49 5.18
CA VAL A 65 -5.74 22.04 4.43
C VAL A 65 -5.32 21.13 3.27
N TYR A 66 -4.26 21.48 2.55
CA TYR A 66 -3.72 20.66 1.47
C TYR A 66 -3.23 19.29 1.98
N ALA A 67 -2.48 19.27 3.09
CA ALA A 67 -2.04 18.04 3.72
C ALA A 67 -3.22 17.17 4.18
N ALA A 68 -4.29 17.77 4.71
CA ALA A 68 -5.51 17.06 5.09
C ALA A 68 -6.23 16.47 3.87
N TYR A 69 -6.25 17.17 2.73
CA TYR A 69 -6.83 16.70 1.48
C TYR A 69 -6.08 15.48 0.93
N GLU A 70 -4.75 15.57 0.83
CA GLU A 70 -3.90 14.45 0.43
C GLU A 70 -4.09 13.24 1.34
N ASN A 71 -4.11 13.48 2.66
CA ASN A 71 -4.37 12.45 3.64
C ASN A 71 -5.72 11.77 3.42
N ARG A 72 -6.78 12.55 3.18
CA ARG A 72 -8.12 12.01 2.91
C ARG A 72 -8.17 11.17 1.63
N LEU A 73 -7.42 11.56 0.59
CA LEU A 73 -7.32 10.80 -0.65
C LEU A 73 -6.56 9.48 -0.45
N ALA A 74 -5.42 9.52 0.24
CA ALA A 74 -4.65 8.34 0.58
C ALA A 74 -5.46 7.35 1.44
N TYR A 75 -6.17 7.86 2.45
CA TYR A 75 -7.08 7.05 3.27
C TYR A 75 -8.21 6.44 2.45
N ALA A 76 -8.80 7.18 1.49
CA ALA A 76 -9.84 6.63 0.63
C ALA A 76 -9.32 5.46 -0.22
N ALA A 77 -8.10 5.56 -0.75
CA ALA A 77 -7.46 4.47 -1.48
C ALA A 77 -7.24 3.24 -0.59
N LEU A 78 -6.72 3.43 0.63
CA LEU A 78 -6.54 2.36 1.61
C LEU A 78 -7.88 1.69 1.95
N GLN A 79 -8.91 2.49 2.25
CA GLN A 79 -10.25 2.00 2.57
C GLN A 79 -10.85 1.17 1.43
N ASN A 80 -10.58 1.52 0.17
CA ASN A 80 -11.04 0.72 -0.96
C ASN A 80 -10.34 -0.64 -1.03
N LEU A 81 -9.03 -0.69 -0.74
CA LEU A 81 -8.29 -1.96 -0.71
C LEU A 81 -8.77 -2.85 0.45
N GLU A 82 -8.94 -2.28 1.64
CA GLU A 82 -9.49 -3.01 2.78
C GLU A 82 -10.91 -3.52 2.53
N LYS A 83 -11.77 -2.75 1.84
CA LYS A 83 -13.11 -3.22 1.47
C LYS A 83 -13.05 -4.47 0.60
N ARG A 84 -12.12 -4.53 -0.35
CA ARG A 84 -11.92 -5.72 -1.19
C ARG A 84 -11.43 -6.91 -0.38
N GLN A 85 -10.47 -6.68 0.52
CA GLN A 85 -10.00 -7.73 1.42
C GLN A 85 -11.15 -8.28 2.28
N ARG A 86 -11.92 -7.40 2.93
CA ARG A 86 -13.09 -7.79 3.72
C ARG A 86 -14.12 -8.57 2.90
N HIS A 87 -14.32 -8.22 1.64
CA HIS A 87 -15.20 -8.97 0.76
C HIS A 87 -14.71 -10.41 0.54
N TYR A 88 -13.43 -10.60 0.26
CA TYR A 88 -12.84 -11.93 0.12
C TYR A 88 -12.86 -12.72 1.44
N ASP A 89 -12.63 -12.09 2.58
CA ASP A 89 -12.70 -12.75 3.90
C ASP A 89 -14.10 -13.29 4.17
N VAL A 90 -15.14 -12.55 3.76
CA VAL A 90 -16.54 -13.00 3.86
C VAL A 90 -16.81 -14.18 2.94
N GLU A 91 -16.40 -14.10 1.67
CA GLU A 91 -16.56 -15.21 0.72
C GLU A 91 -15.82 -16.46 1.19
N TRP A 92 -14.60 -16.31 1.68
CA TRP A 92 -13.83 -17.41 2.26
C TRP A 92 -14.53 -18.03 3.46
N GLY A 93 -15.08 -17.20 4.35
CA GLY A 93 -15.87 -17.66 5.48
C GLY A 93 -17.08 -18.48 5.05
N GLN A 94 -17.82 -18.01 4.03
CA GLN A 94 -18.95 -18.74 3.44
C GLN A 94 -18.51 -20.09 2.87
N LEU A 95 -17.44 -20.12 2.07
CA LEU A 95 -16.88 -21.36 1.52
C LEU A 95 -16.44 -22.33 2.62
N LEU A 96 -15.87 -21.84 3.71
CA LEU A 96 -15.45 -22.67 4.83
C LEU A 96 -16.66 -23.25 5.59
N LEU A 97 -17.74 -22.49 5.73
CA LEU A 97 -19.01 -22.95 6.29
C LEU A 97 -19.68 -24.00 5.39
N GLU A 98 -19.66 -23.80 4.07
CA GLU A 98 -20.10 -24.80 3.10
C GLU A 98 -19.27 -26.08 3.22
N ARG A 99 -17.93 -25.94 3.31
CA ARG A 99 -17.02 -27.07 3.40
C ARG A 99 -17.16 -27.82 4.72
N SER A 100 -17.31 -27.13 5.85
CA SER A 100 -17.51 -27.78 7.16
C SER A 100 -18.83 -28.55 7.21
N THR A 101 -19.88 -28.04 6.57
CA THR A 101 -21.16 -28.73 6.41
C THR A 101 -21.02 -29.98 5.52
N LEU A 102 -20.27 -29.90 4.42
CA LEU A 102 -20.01 -31.02 3.52
C LEU A 102 -19.02 -32.06 4.07
N ALA A 103 -18.08 -31.63 4.91
CA ALA A 103 -17.11 -32.46 5.62
C ALA A 103 -17.67 -33.04 6.92
N SER A 104 -18.99 -32.94 7.15
CA SER A 104 -19.65 -33.59 8.27
C SER A 104 -19.20 -35.06 8.37
N PRO A 105 -18.68 -35.50 9.53
CA PRO A 105 -18.13 -36.84 9.72
C PRO A 105 -19.10 -37.95 9.31
N SER A 106 -20.41 -37.73 9.48
CA SER A 106 -21.45 -38.68 9.09
C SER A 106 -21.51 -38.90 7.58
N ARG A 107 -21.25 -37.88 6.76
CA ARG A 107 -21.20 -38.02 5.31
C ARG A 107 -19.94 -38.75 4.87
N ILE A 108 -18.80 -38.42 5.46
CA ILE A 108 -17.51 -39.10 5.22
C ILE A 108 -17.63 -40.59 5.60
N GLU A 109 -18.21 -40.89 6.76
CA GLU A 109 -18.44 -42.26 7.22
C GLU A 109 -19.38 -43.03 6.29
N SER A 110 -20.46 -42.38 5.81
CA SER A 110 -21.38 -43.01 4.86
C SER A 110 -20.72 -43.36 3.52
N ILE A 111 -19.82 -42.49 3.02
CA ILE A 111 -19.07 -42.73 1.78
C ILE A 111 -18.00 -43.81 2.01
N ALA A 112 -17.27 -43.77 3.12
CA ALA A 112 -16.30 -44.80 3.48
C ALA A 112 -16.95 -46.19 3.62
N ARG A 113 -18.13 -46.24 4.26
CA ARG A 113 -18.90 -47.47 4.45
C ARG A 113 -19.51 -47.99 3.14
N LYS A 114 -20.05 -47.12 2.28
CA LYS A 114 -20.71 -47.52 1.03
C LYS A 114 -19.74 -47.76 -0.13
N SER A 115 -18.76 -46.88 -0.33
CA SER A 115 -17.86 -46.91 -1.48
C SER A 115 -16.57 -47.69 -1.21
N LEU A 116 -16.05 -47.68 0.02
CA LEU A 116 -14.84 -48.43 0.39
C LEU A 116 -15.13 -49.68 1.24
N GLN A 117 -16.41 -50.00 1.51
CA GLN A 117 -16.82 -51.08 2.41
C GLN A 117 -16.13 -51.04 3.79
N MET A 118 -15.70 -49.86 4.25
CA MET A 118 -15.04 -49.73 5.53
C MET A 118 -16.03 -50.00 6.66
N ARG A 119 -15.66 -50.93 7.56
CA ARG A 119 -16.42 -51.26 8.77
C ARG A 119 -15.72 -50.66 9.98
N GLN A 120 -16.49 -50.08 10.89
CA GLN A 120 -15.96 -49.59 12.14
C GLN A 120 -15.44 -50.77 12.97
N ILE A 121 -14.18 -50.65 13.41
CA ILE A 121 -13.48 -51.68 14.18
C ILE A 121 -14.09 -51.70 15.59
N GLN A 122 -14.52 -52.87 16.06
CA GLN A 122 -15.08 -53.04 17.40
C GLN A 122 -13.97 -53.05 18.45
N PRO A 123 -14.19 -52.50 19.66
CA PRO A 123 -13.16 -52.38 20.69
C PRO A 123 -12.53 -53.72 21.07
N GLU A 124 -13.25 -54.83 20.96
CA GLU A 124 -12.73 -56.20 21.17
C GLU A 124 -11.65 -56.67 20.16
N SER A 125 -11.46 -55.98 19.03
CA SER A 125 -10.46 -56.35 18.00
C SER A 125 -9.18 -55.51 18.03
N ILE A 126 -9.00 -54.65 19.04
CA ILE A 126 -7.82 -53.82 19.19
C ILE A 126 -6.74 -54.61 19.96
N GLN A 127 -5.76 -55.16 19.24
CA GLN A 127 -4.59 -55.79 19.86
C GLN A 127 -3.43 -54.79 19.92
N VAL A 128 -3.11 -54.34 21.14
CA VAL A 128 -1.96 -53.46 21.40
C VAL A 128 -0.72 -54.33 21.50
N LEU A 129 0.10 -54.35 20.45
CA LEU A 129 1.39 -55.03 20.47
C LEU A 129 2.40 -54.17 21.21
N ASN A 130 2.90 -54.65 22.34
CA ASN A 130 3.97 -53.97 23.06
C ASN A 130 5.29 -54.18 22.30
N ALA A 131 6.05 -53.11 22.07
CA ALA A 131 7.31 -53.17 21.32
C ALA A 131 8.33 -54.16 21.91
N SER A 132 8.27 -54.40 23.22
CA SER A 132 9.08 -55.42 23.91
C SER A 132 8.70 -56.85 23.54
N GLN A 133 7.42 -57.13 23.27
CA GLN A 133 6.92 -58.45 22.88
C GLN A 133 7.33 -58.78 21.43
N ILE A 134 7.26 -57.80 20.52
CA ILE A 134 7.72 -57.95 19.13
C ILE A 134 9.22 -58.26 19.08
N ARG A 135 10.02 -57.56 19.90
CA ARG A 135 11.47 -57.80 20.00
C ARG A 135 11.81 -59.14 20.64
N ALA A 136 11.00 -59.63 21.58
CA ALA A 136 11.15 -60.95 22.21
C ALA A 136 10.78 -62.12 21.27
N GLU A 137 9.79 -61.95 20.40
CA GLU A 137 9.42 -62.96 19.39
C GLU A 137 10.42 -63.00 18.23
N GLN A 138 10.95 -61.85 17.78
CA GLN A 138 12.00 -61.79 16.77
C GLN A 138 13.32 -62.42 17.23
N SER A 139 13.68 -62.32 18.51
CA SER A 139 14.90 -62.96 19.04
C SER A 139 14.74 -64.49 19.19
N ARG A 140 13.52 -64.98 19.45
CA ARG A 140 13.21 -66.42 19.41
C ARG A 140 13.25 -67.00 17.99
N SER A 141 12.67 -66.31 17.00
CA SER A 141 12.64 -66.83 15.61
C SER A 141 14.02 -66.89 14.94
N VAL A 142 14.94 -65.99 15.31
CA VAL A 142 16.34 -66.01 14.83
C VAL A 142 17.15 -67.18 15.41
N THR A 143 16.84 -67.64 16.62
CA THR A 143 17.59 -68.73 17.28
C THR A 143 17.18 -70.10 16.76
N THR A 144 15.89 -70.32 16.48
CA THR A 144 15.41 -71.61 15.94
C THR A 144 15.85 -71.85 14.49
N GLY A 145 15.97 -70.80 13.66
CA GLY A 145 16.52 -70.92 12.30
C GLY A 145 18.02 -71.25 12.26
N SER A 146 18.79 -70.81 13.26
CA SER A 146 20.24 -71.03 13.31
C SER A 146 20.65 -72.43 13.79
N LEU A 147 19.82 -73.11 14.59
CA LEU A 147 20.13 -74.46 15.09
C LEU A 147 19.87 -75.56 14.04
N ALA A 148 18.99 -75.32 13.06
CA ALA A 148 18.77 -76.24 11.94
C ALA A 148 19.92 -76.20 10.90
N SER A 149 20.56 -75.04 10.70
CA SER A 149 21.64 -74.89 9.71
C SER A 149 22.98 -75.49 10.15
N LYS A 150 23.19 -75.77 11.45
CA LYS A 150 24.47 -76.21 12.01
C LYS A 150 24.64 -77.74 12.10
N ALA A 151 23.62 -78.51 11.73
CA ALA A 151 23.62 -79.98 11.86
C ALA A 151 23.89 -80.74 10.54
N VAL A 152 24.08 -80.07 9.39
CA VAL A 152 24.05 -80.71 8.06
C VAL A 152 25.41 -80.77 7.33
N THR A 153 26.55 -80.50 7.99
CA THR A 153 27.85 -80.59 7.30
C THR A 153 28.99 -81.08 8.19
N SER A 154 29.13 -82.40 8.26
CA SER A 154 30.42 -83.11 8.35
C SER A 154 30.22 -84.44 7.61
N PRO A 155 31.00 -84.71 6.56
CA PRO A 155 32.20 -85.53 6.78
C PRO A 155 33.41 -85.18 5.88
N LEU A 156 34.60 -85.42 6.44
CA LEU A 156 35.67 -86.24 5.85
C LEU A 156 36.04 -86.02 4.37
N ALA A 157 37.16 -85.33 4.13
CA ALA A 157 38.29 -85.84 3.34
C ALA A 157 39.27 -84.68 3.04
N THR A 158 40.40 -84.76 3.73
CA THR A 158 41.68 -84.21 3.32
C THR A 158 42.03 -84.74 1.93
N ASP A 159 42.23 -83.89 0.94
CA ASP A 159 43.24 -84.16 -0.08
C ASP A 159 43.75 -82.85 -0.73
N SER A 160 45.07 -82.81 -0.81
CA SER A 160 45.98 -82.10 -1.70
C SER A 160 45.46 -80.90 -2.52
N SER A 161 46.05 -79.72 -2.32
CA SER A 161 47.21 -79.21 -3.10
C SER A 161 46.78 -78.49 -4.40
N VAL A 162 47.71 -77.74 -5.00
CA VAL A 162 47.57 -76.82 -6.16
C VAL A 162 47.14 -75.40 -5.71
N LYS A 163 48.03 -74.42 -5.48
CA LYS A 163 49.13 -73.86 -6.30
C LYS A 163 48.65 -73.40 -7.67
N ALA A 164 48.27 -72.13 -7.82
CA ALA A 164 48.88 -71.25 -8.82
C ALA A 164 48.20 -69.87 -8.85
N ASP A 165 48.98 -68.83 -8.54
CA ASP A 165 49.31 -67.73 -9.45
C ASP A 165 48.21 -67.25 -10.43
N ASN A 166 47.62 -66.07 -10.15
CA ASN A 166 47.66 -64.85 -10.99
C ASN A 166 46.91 -63.71 -10.28
#